data_AF-A0A7X1CK11-F1
#
_entry.id   AF-A0A7X1CK11-F1
#
_cell.length_a   1.000
_cell.length_b   1.000
_cell.length_c   1.000
_cell.angle_alpha   90.00
_cell.angle_beta   90.00
_cell.angle_gamma   90.00
#
_symmetry.space_group_name_H-M   'P 1'
#
loop_
_entity.id
_entity.type
_entity.pdbx_description
1 polymer ?
#
loop_
_entity_poly.entity_id
_entity_poly.type
_entity_poly.pdbx_seq_one_letter_code
_entity_poly.pdbx_strand_id
1 'polypeptide(L)'
;MVFEDEKLLREVLLFVKNVDTKINDMSLEVIDFGELQNYTKNEVFLKLYWLEENGYLSRNNKLTEKRYILTLKGNFLYERMFS
;
A
#
# COMPACT_ATOMS: atom_id res chain seq x y z
N MET A 1 -5.34 -9.35 15.52
CA MET A 1 -4.77 -8.07 15.05
C MET A 1 -5.92 -7.28 14.46
N VAL A 2 -6.29 -6.16 15.06
CA VAL A 2 -7.38 -5.28 14.60
C VAL A 2 -6.72 -4.18 13.77
N PHE A 3 -7.17 -3.99 12.54
CA PHE A 3 -6.72 -2.90 11.70
C PHE A 3 -7.59 -1.69 12.04
N GLU A 4 -7.04 -0.68 12.72
CA GLU A 4 -7.80 0.51 13.13
C GLU A 4 -8.38 1.29 11.95
N ASP A 5 -7.76 1.15 10.77
CA ASP A 5 -8.28 1.70 9.53
C ASP A 5 -8.21 0.65 8.41
N GLU A 6 -9.31 -0.11 8.30
CA GLU A 6 -9.46 -1.18 7.32
C GLU A 6 -9.67 -0.64 5.90
N LYS A 7 -10.33 0.52 5.75
CA LYS A 7 -10.56 1.14 4.44
C LYS A 7 -9.23 1.54 3.80
N LEU A 8 -8.41 2.31 4.52
CA LEU A 8 -7.10 2.75 4.04
C LEU A 8 -6.20 1.55 3.72
N LEU A 9 -6.23 0.51 4.55
CA LEU A 9 -5.46 -0.70 4.31
C LEU A 9 -5.88 -1.40 3.01
N ARG A 10 -7.20 -1.58 2.79
CA ARG A 10 -7.73 -2.22 1.57
C ARG A 10 -7.30 -1.46 0.33
N GLU A 11 -7.49 -0.14 0.31
CA GLU A 11 -7.14 0.68 -0.85
C GLU A 11 -5.63 0.68 -1.13
N VAL A 12 -4.79 0.77 -0.10
CA VAL A 12 -3.33 0.66 -0.26
C VAL A 12 -2.94 -0.69 -0.86
N LEU A 13 -3.50 -1.80 -0.37
CA LEU A 13 -3.21 -3.14 -0.89
C LEU A 13 -3.71 -3.32 -2.32
N LEU A 14 -4.90 -2.80 -2.63
CA LEU A 14 -5.48 -2.84 -3.97
C LEU A 14 -4.64 -2.02 -4.96
N PHE A 15 -4.21 -0.82 -4.54
CA PHE A 15 -3.37 0.04 -5.34
C PHE A 15 -2.03 -0.62 -5.65
N VAL A 16 -1.30 -1.11 -4.63
CA VAL A 16 0.03 -1.72 -4.85
C VAL A 16 -0.05 -2.97 -5.74
N LYS A 17 -1.19 -3.69 -5.74
CA LYS A 17 -1.38 -4.86 -6.60
C LYS A 17 -1.61 -4.50 -8.07
N ASN A 18 -2.25 -3.38 -8.34
CA ASN A 18 -2.78 -3.05 -9.68
C ASN A 18 -2.08 -1.87 -10.35
N VAL A 19 -1.40 -1.02 -9.59
CA VAL A 19 -0.80 0.22 -10.09
C VAL A 19 0.71 0.18 -9.93
N ASP A 20 1.41 0.30 -11.05
CA ASP A 20 2.87 0.36 -11.09
C ASP A 20 3.33 1.81 -10.93
N THR A 21 3.58 2.24 -9.68
CA THR A 21 4.05 3.60 -9.38
C THR A 21 5.30 3.66 -8.51
N LYS A 22 5.92 4.84 -8.49
CA LYS A 22 7.08 5.17 -7.65
C LYS A 22 6.63 5.41 -6.22
N ILE A 23 7.43 4.96 -5.25
CA ILE A 23 7.11 5.15 -3.81
C ILE A 23 6.89 6.63 -3.45
N ASN A 24 7.62 7.55 -4.09
CA ASN A 24 7.51 8.99 -3.81
C ASN A 24 6.14 9.57 -4.20
N ASP A 25 5.53 9.03 -5.24
CA ASP A 25 4.26 9.52 -5.78
C ASP A 25 3.06 8.72 -5.21
N MET A 26 3.32 7.50 -4.72
CA MET A 26 2.32 6.55 -4.27
C MET A 26 1.37 7.09 -3.20
N SER A 27 1.85 7.92 -2.26
CA SER A 27 0.97 8.47 -1.20
C SER A 27 -0.12 9.40 -1.74
N LEU A 28 0.14 10.09 -2.85
CA LEU A 28 -0.84 10.91 -3.57
C LEU A 28 -1.72 10.03 -4.45
N GLU A 29 -1.11 9.15 -5.24
CA GLU A 29 -1.86 8.35 -6.21
C GLU A 29 -2.83 7.37 -5.56
N VAL A 30 -2.49 6.82 -4.38
CA VAL A 30 -3.43 6.01 -3.59
C VAL A 30 -4.64 6.82 -3.16
N ILE A 31 -4.47 8.11 -2.84
CA ILE A 31 -5.57 8.98 -2.43
C ILE A 31 -6.56 9.15 -3.58
N ASP A 32 -6.02 9.45 -4.76
CA ASP A 32 -6.81 9.66 -5.96
C ASP A 32 -7.47 8.35 -6.43
N PHE A 33 -6.77 7.23 -6.34
CA PHE A 33 -7.26 5.91 -6.75
C PHE A 33 -8.42 5.40 -5.89
N GLY A 34 -8.30 5.50 -4.56
CA GLY A 34 -9.27 4.94 -3.62
C GLY A 34 -10.36 5.92 -3.17
N GLU A 35 -10.46 7.09 -3.82
CA GLU A 35 -11.32 8.20 -3.41
C GLU A 35 -11.17 8.53 -1.90
N LEU A 36 -9.91 8.60 -1.44
CA LEU A 36 -9.55 8.75 -0.04
C LEU A 36 -9.32 10.22 0.34
N GLN A 37 -10.15 11.16 -0.13
CA GLN A 37 -9.90 12.61 0.08
C GLN A 37 -9.90 13.03 1.56
N ASN A 38 -10.46 12.19 2.45
CA ASN A 38 -10.43 12.41 3.90
C ASN A 38 -9.08 12.01 4.55
N TYR A 39 -8.18 11.39 3.79
CA TYR A 39 -6.87 10.97 4.26
C TYR A 39 -5.78 11.93 3.81
N THR A 40 -4.85 12.19 4.70
CA THR A 40 -3.63 12.94 4.40
C THR A 40 -2.59 12.02 3.78
N LYS A 41 -1.67 12.61 3.00
CA LYS A 41 -0.51 11.88 2.45
C LYS A 41 0.30 11.16 3.54
N ASN A 42 0.39 11.76 4.73
CA ASN A 42 1.13 11.19 5.85
C ASN A 42 0.45 9.93 6.38
N GLU A 43 -0.87 9.87 6.45
CA GLU A 43 -1.59 8.67 6.89
C GLU A 43 -1.38 7.52 5.91
N VAL A 44 -1.46 7.80 4.60
CA VAL A 44 -1.16 6.83 3.55
C VAL A 44 0.29 6.37 3.62
N PHE A 45 1.23 7.32 3.77
CA PHE A 45 2.65 7.01 3.88
C PHE A 45 2.97 6.15 5.11
N LEU A 46 2.38 6.47 6.27
CA LEU A 46 2.50 5.67 7.49
C LEU A 46 1.92 4.26 7.29
N LYS A 47 0.82 4.11 6.55
CA LYS A 47 0.28 2.79 6.23
C LYS A 47 1.21 1.97 5.33
N LEU A 48 1.76 2.59 4.28
CA LEU A 48 2.75 1.97 3.40
C LEU A 48 4.00 1.53 4.18
N TYR A 49 4.52 2.42 5.03
CA TYR A 49 5.66 2.13 5.88
C TYR A 49 5.36 0.99 6.86
N TRP A 50 4.20 1.02 7.51
CA TRP A 50 3.77 -0.05 8.40
C TRP A 50 3.68 -1.40 7.67
N LEU A 51 3.17 -1.42 6.45
CA LEU A 51 3.11 -2.64 5.64
C LEU A 51 4.50 -3.17 5.26
N GLU A 52 5.44 -2.28 4.95
CA GLU A 52 6.84 -2.64 4.70
C GLU A 52 7.50 -3.25 5.95
N GLU A 53 7.45 -2.53 7.08
CA GLU A 53 8.06 -2.97 8.35
C GLU A 53 7.50 -4.31 8.84
N ASN A 54 6.24 -4.59 8.52
CA ASN A 54 5.59 -5.86 8.86
C ASN A 54 5.76 -6.94 7.76
N GLY A 55 6.53 -6.68 6.71
CA GLY A 55 6.89 -7.64 5.66
C GLY A 55 5.75 -7.96 4.68
N TYR A 56 4.71 -7.14 4.60
CA TYR A 56 3.65 -7.27 3.60
C TYR A 56 4.07 -6.64 2.25
N LEU A 57 4.89 -5.60 2.31
CA LEU A 57 5.49 -4.96 1.14
C LEU A 57 6.99 -5.14 1.13
N SER A 58 7.58 -5.15 -0.06
CA SER A 58 9.03 -5.05 -0.25
C SER A 58 9.36 -4.03 -1.32
N ARG A 59 10.53 -3.40 -1.19
CA ARG A 59 11.03 -2.43 -2.18
C ARG A 59 11.73 -3.15 -3.32
N ASN A 60 11.30 -2.89 -4.55
CA ASN A 60 12.04 -3.28 -5.74
C ASN A 60 13.13 -2.24 -6.02
N ASN A 61 14.36 -2.54 -5.59
CA ASN A 61 15.54 -1.68 -5.78
C ASN A 61 16.25 -1.87 -7.13
N LYS A 62 15.76 -2.77 -8.00
CA LYS A 62 16.37 -3.02 -9.33
C LYS A 62 16.01 -1.96 -10.36
N LEU A 63 15.03 -1.10 -10.05
CA LEU A 63 14.57 -0.03 -10.91
C LEU A 63 15.27 1.27 -10.52
N THR A 64 15.47 2.15 -11.51
CA THR A 64 16.00 3.50 -11.30
C THR A 64 15.18 4.28 -10.26
N GLU A 65 13.92 3.91 -10.09
CA GLU A 65 12.98 4.50 -9.15
C GLU A 65 12.37 3.39 -8.29
N LYS A 66 12.42 3.56 -6.96
CA LYS A 66 11.98 2.53 -6.00
C LYS A 66 10.46 2.34 -6.10
N ARG A 67 10.02 1.08 -6.08
CA ARG A 67 8.61 0.66 -6.13
C ARG A 67 8.27 -0.33 -5.04
N TYR A 68 7.03 -0.36 -4.57
CA TYR A 68 6.57 -1.44 -3.69
C TYR A 68 6.02 -2.60 -4.50
N ILE A 69 6.26 -3.80 -4.01
CA ILE A 69 5.62 -5.03 -4.49
C ILE A 69 5.07 -5.80 -3.29
N LEU A 70 3.93 -6.47 -3.47
CA LEU A 70 3.39 -7.38 -2.45
C LEU A 70 4.32 -8.58 -2.27
N THR A 71 4.66 -8.88 -1.01
CA THR A 71 5.34 -10.13 -0.66
C THR A 71 4.34 -11.29 -0.69
N LEU A 72 4.81 -12.52 -0.47
CA LEU A 72 3.91 -13.66 -0.25
C LEU A 72 2.94 -13.40 0.92
N LYS A 73 3.45 -12.82 2.02
CA LYS A 73 2.65 -12.42 3.17
C LYS A 73 1.64 -11.32 2.82
N GLY A 74 2.06 -10.35 2.01
CA GLY A 74 1.18 -9.30 1.47
C GLY A 74 0.05 -9.86 0.62
N ASN A 75 0.33 -10.85 -0.24
CA ASN A 75 -0.68 -11.50 -1.05
C ASN A 75 -1.71 -12.26 -0.21
N PHE A 76 -1.29 -12.99 0.83
CA PHE A 76 -2.24 -13.62 1.75
C PHE A 76 -3.12 -12.61 2.49
N LEU A 77 -2.56 -11.47 2.90
CA LEU A 77 -3.35 -10.40 3.49
C LEU A 77 -4.37 -9.83 2.49
N TYR A 78 -3.93 -9.57 1.26
CA TYR A 78 -4.82 -9.13 0.18
C TYR A 78 -5.97 -10.13 -0.03
N GLU A 79 -5.67 -11.41 -0.23
CA GLU A 79 -6.69 -12.44 -0.46
C GLU A 79 -7.69 -12.51 0.68
N ARG A 80 -7.23 -12.47 1.93
CA ARG A 80 -8.11 -12.46 3.11
C ARG A 80 -9.03 -11.23 3.16
N MET A 81 -8.57 -10.08 2.66
CA MET A 81 -9.36 -8.85 2.68
C MET A 81 -10.35 -8.77 1.52
N PHE A 82 -10.10 -9.45 0.40
CA PHE A 82 -10.91 -9.35 -0.82
C PHE A 82 -11.62 -10.67 -1.21
N SER A 83 -11.60 -11.68 -0.34
CA SER A 83 -12.47 -12.88 -0.41
C SER A 83 -13.81 -12.63 0.26
#